data_AF-Q2JIB6-F1
#
_entry.id   AF-Q2JIB6-F1
#
_cell.length_a   1.000
_cell.length_b   1.000
_cell.length_c   1.000
_cell.angle_alpha   90.00
_cell.angle_beta   90.00
_cell.angle_gamma   90.00
#
_symmetry.space_group_name_H-M   'P 1'
#
loop_
_entity.id
_entity.type
_entity.pdbx_description
1 polymer ?
#
loop_
_entity_poly.entity_id
_entity_poly.type
_entity_poly.pdbx_seq_one_letter_code
_entity_poly.pdbx_strand_id
1 'polypeptide(L)'
;MTIRSSFARALGCSLLILALLTPLVLGSPAQAQRGRRSAPEATAPLQVQPTWQRPRDLERASRDLAKAQRHLAEASFLSQRGSSPEAARLLEHGQESFTNAQASLEAGNFFAAREQAKAAENLAKAAKVLYEAELGFMGRPGRSFFEAPFRAQEYLSRLQAEMAFANINSGSVSDLQNQVQNLLSNVNTDPSSYTFADYSRSKAARYSARAALHLLAAERLGGMTTLTRR
;
A
#
# COMPACT_ATOMS: atom_id res chain seq x y z
N MET A 1 48.76 18.80 -3.19
CA MET A 1 48.86 17.36 -3.50
C MET A 1 47.84 17.01 -4.57
N THR A 2 48.35 16.55 -5.70
CA THR A 2 47.69 15.92 -6.86
C THR A 2 47.00 14.60 -6.45
N ILE A 3 45.88 14.17 -7.05
CA ILE A 3 45.74 13.28 -8.24
C ILE A 3 44.20 13.20 -8.52
N ARG A 4 43.64 13.72 -9.63
CA ARG A 4 43.37 13.12 -10.97
C ARG A 4 42.61 11.77 -11.02
N SER A 5 41.41 11.80 -11.61
CA SER A 5 40.93 10.98 -12.78
C SER A 5 39.38 11.04 -12.77
N SER A 6 38.65 11.60 -13.75
CA SER A 6 38.63 11.43 -15.22
C SER A 6 38.25 10.02 -15.65
N PHE A 7 36.98 9.80 -16.02
CA PHE A 7 36.63 8.88 -17.10
C PHE A 7 35.51 9.47 -17.96
N ALA A 8 35.92 9.84 -19.17
CA ALA A 8 35.07 10.09 -20.32
C ALA A 8 35.25 8.93 -21.29
N ARG A 9 34.16 8.50 -21.95
CA ARG A 9 34.12 7.88 -23.29
C ARG A 9 32.63 7.78 -23.65
N ALA A 10 32.06 8.54 -24.58
CA ALA A 10 32.38 8.85 -25.97
C ALA A 10 31.94 7.74 -26.96
N LEU A 11 31.19 8.20 -27.99
CA LEU A 11 30.94 7.61 -29.31
C LEU A 11 29.93 6.45 -29.31
N GLY A 12 28.89 6.42 -30.13
CA GLY A 12 28.64 7.09 -31.41
C GLY A 12 28.18 6.00 -32.38
N CYS A 13 27.11 6.24 -33.15
CA CYS A 13 26.99 5.74 -34.52
C CYS A 13 25.73 6.28 -35.19
N SER A 14 25.98 6.92 -36.32
CA SER A 14 25.04 7.55 -37.23
C SER A 14 24.65 6.58 -38.35
N LEU A 15 23.52 6.88 -39.00
CA LEU A 15 23.24 6.71 -40.45
C LEU A 15 22.94 5.31 -41.03
N LEU A 16 21.86 5.31 -41.85
CA LEU A 16 21.66 4.69 -43.19
C LEU A 16 20.30 3.95 -43.28
N ILE A 17 19.27 4.50 -43.93
CA ILE A 17 18.96 4.57 -45.39
C ILE A 17 17.88 3.55 -45.81
N LEU A 18 16.92 4.06 -46.59
CA LEU A 18 15.96 3.47 -47.53
C LEU A 18 15.77 1.94 -47.57
N ALA A 19 14.49 1.54 -47.60
CA ALA A 19 13.97 0.74 -48.70
C ALA A 19 12.46 0.98 -48.90
N LEU A 20 12.11 1.54 -50.06
CA LEU A 20 10.78 1.42 -50.67
C LEU A 20 10.46 -0.05 -50.95
N LEU A 21 9.18 -0.43 -50.88
CA LEU A 21 8.49 -1.17 -51.96
C LEU A 21 7.03 -1.44 -51.58
N THR A 22 6.14 -0.71 -52.25
CA THR A 22 4.76 -1.12 -52.54
C THR A 22 4.76 -2.38 -53.42
N PRO A 23 3.70 -3.19 -53.33
CA PRO A 23 2.83 -3.23 -54.50
C PRO A 23 1.35 -3.04 -54.15
N LEU A 24 0.69 -2.23 -54.99
CA LEU A 24 -0.73 -2.31 -55.24
C LEU A 24 -1.06 -3.73 -55.72
N VAL A 25 -2.02 -4.39 -55.10
CA VAL A 25 -2.83 -5.42 -55.76
C VAL A 25 -4.28 -4.99 -55.66
N LEU A 26 -4.79 -4.57 -56.81
CA LEU A 26 -6.18 -4.29 -57.13
C LEU A 26 -6.87 -5.65 -57.35
N GLY A 27 -7.96 -5.93 -56.64
CA GLY A 27 -8.70 -7.18 -56.81
C GLY A 27 -9.91 -7.31 -55.90
N SER A 28 -10.97 -6.55 -56.20
CA SER A 28 -12.35 -6.86 -55.81
C SER A 28 -13.11 -7.19 -57.08
N PRO A 29 -13.98 -8.22 -57.07
CA PRO A 29 -15.38 -7.91 -56.83
C PRO A 29 -16.12 -8.88 -55.88
N ALA A 30 -17.12 -8.30 -55.22
CA ALA A 30 -18.43 -8.83 -54.78
C ALA A 30 -18.88 -10.17 -55.43
N GLN A 31 -19.71 -11.05 -54.86
CA GLN A 31 -20.72 -11.00 -53.79
C GLN A 31 -21.22 -12.47 -53.62
N ALA A 32 -21.52 -12.94 -52.40
CA ALA A 32 -22.69 -13.79 -52.09
C ALA A 32 -22.69 -14.26 -50.62
N GLN A 33 -23.72 -13.84 -49.88
CA GLN A 33 -24.04 -14.21 -48.50
C GLN A 33 -24.26 -15.72 -48.29
N ARG A 34 -23.81 -16.26 -47.16
CA ARG A 34 -24.65 -16.55 -45.97
C ARG A 34 -23.85 -17.29 -44.87
N GLY A 35 -23.75 -16.64 -43.70
CA GLY A 35 -24.10 -17.28 -42.43
C GLY A 35 -23.03 -18.04 -41.64
N ARG A 36 -22.14 -17.32 -40.95
CA ARG A 36 -21.91 -17.45 -39.49
C ARG A 36 -20.91 -16.37 -39.07
N ARG A 37 -21.39 -15.36 -38.34
CA ARG A 37 -20.55 -14.30 -37.77
C ARG A 37 -19.59 -14.94 -36.76
N SER A 38 -18.31 -14.95 -37.10
CA SER A 38 -17.21 -15.01 -36.14
C SER A 38 -17.34 -13.81 -35.20
N ALA A 39 -17.40 -14.09 -33.90
CA ALA A 39 -17.38 -13.06 -32.87
C ALA A 39 -16.11 -12.21 -33.02
N PRO A 40 -16.21 -10.88 -33.06
CA PRO A 40 -15.03 -10.02 -33.03
C PRO A 40 -14.34 -10.16 -31.68
N GLU A 41 -13.02 -10.22 -31.70
CA GLU A 41 -12.15 -10.09 -30.53
C GLU A 41 -12.71 -9.04 -29.58
N ALA A 42 -13.00 -9.46 -28.34
CA ALA A 42 -13.27 -8.54 -27.26
C ALA A 42 -11.96 -7.80 -26.95
N THR A 43 -11.71 -6.72 -27.67
CA THR A 43 -10.78 -5.69 -27.25
C THR A 43 -11.28 -5.24 -25.88
N ALA A 44 -10.54 -5.56 -24.82
CA ALA A 44 -10.86 -5.08 -23.48
C ALA A 44 -11.06 -3.55 -23.58
N PRO A 45 -12.15 -3.00 -23.01
CA PRO A 45 -12.36 -1.57 -23.09
C PRO A 45 -11.16 -0.90 -22.42
N LEU A 46 -10.39 -0.14 -23.21
CA LEU A 46 -9.43 0.82 -22.68
C LEU A 46 -10.22 1.66 -21.68
N GLN A 47 -9.92 1.51 -20.39
CA GLN A 47 -10.49 2.37 -19.37
C GLN A 47 -9.92 3.76 -19.60
N VAL A 48 -10.59 4.53 -20.45
CA VAL A 48 -10.39 5.96 -20.58
C VAL A 48 -10.88 6.55 -19.27
N GLN A 49 -9.97 6.70 -18.30
CA GLN A 49 -10.28 7.46 -17.09
C GLN A 49 -10.66 8.87 -17.53
N PRO A 50 -11.88 9.37 -17.19
CA PRO A 50 -12.24 10.73 -17.50
C PRO A 50 -11.20 11.70 -16.97
N THR A 51 -10.79 12.66 -17.80
CA THR A 51 -9.75 13.66 -17.48
C THR A 51 -10.01 14.43 -16.19
N TRP A 52 -11.28 14.57 -15.78
CA TRP A 52 -11.73 15.18 -14.53
C TRP A 52 -11.49 14.33 -13.26
N GLN A 53 -11.23 13.03 -13.39
CA GLN A 53 -10.94 12.16 -12.24
C GLN A 53 -9.54 12.42 -11.69
N ARG A 54 -8.56 12.73 -12.57
CA ARG A 54 -7.17 12.97 -12.17
C ARG A 54 -6.98 14.09 -11.13
N PRO A 55 -7.60 15.29 -11.26
CA PRO A 55 -7.52 16.31 -10.22
C PRO A 55 -8.10 15.86 -8.87
N ARG A 56 -9.25 15.16 -8.88
CA ARG A 56 -9.90 14.70 -7.64
C ARG A 56 -9.12 13.59 -6.95
N ASP A 57 -8.51 12.69 -7.71
CA ASP A 57 -7.71 11.60 -7.14
C ASP A 57 -6.39 12.11 -6.57
N LEU A 58 -5.78 13.12 -7.20
CA LEU A 58 -4.66 13.88 -6.65
C LEU A 58 -5.03 14.57 -5.32
N GLU A 59 -6.14 15.29 -5.27
CA GLU A 59 -6.62 15.96 -4.05
C GLU A 59 -6.89 14.98 -2.90
N ARG A 60 -7.42 13.79 -3.23
CA ARG A 60 -7.65 12.74 -2.23
C ARG A 60 -6.33 12.15 -1.75
N ALA A 61 -5.39 11.90 -2.65
CA ALA A 61 -4.06 11.41 -2.30
C ALA A 61 -3.28 12.39 -1.41
N SER A 62 -3.31 13.69 -1.75
CA SER A 62 -2.66 14.72 -0.94
C SER A 62 -3.27 14.85 0.45
N ARG A 63 -4.61 14.75 0.56
CA ARG A 63 -5.30 14.73 1.85
C ARG A 63 -4.95 13.52 2.70
N ASP A 64 -4.93 12.33 2.11
CA ASP A 64 -4.58 11.09 2.80
C ASP A 64 -3.11 11.15 3.29
N LEU A 65 -2.19 11.70 2.49
CA LEU A 65 -0.80 11.97 2.87
C LEU A 65 -0.68 12.97 4.02
N ALA A 66 -1.36 14.12 3.95
CA ALA A 66 -1.32 15.12 5.03
C ALA A 66 -1.81 14.52 6.36
N LYS A 67 -2.83 13.67 6.30
CA LYS A 67 -3.35 12.97 7.48
C LYS A 67 -2.36 11.94 8.04
N ALA A 68 -1.69 11.19 7.17
CA ALA A 68 -0.64 10.26 7.56
C ALA A 68 0.55 10.99 8.21
N GLN A 69 1.02 12.09 7.60
CA GLN A 69 2.09 12.93 8.12
C GLN A 69 1.79 13.45 9.53
N ARG A 70 0.56 13.93 9.76
CA ARG A 70 0.12 14.37 11.09
C ARG A 70 0.22 13.25 12.12
N HIS A 71 -0.31 12.06 11.81
CA HIS A 71 -0.27 10.93 12.74
C HIS A 71 1.16 10.42 12.99
N LEU A 72 2.03 10.42 11.97
CA LEU A 72 3.44 10.09 12.13
C LEU A 72 4.15 11.09 13.04
N ALA A 73 3.87 12.39 12.88
CA ALA A 73 4.41 13.42 13.77
C ALA A 73 3.93 13.22 15.22
N GLU A 74 2.65 12.93 15.44
CA GLU A 74 2.11 12.62 16.77
C GLU A 74 2.80 11.39 17.39
N ALA A 75 2.94 10.29 16.64
CA ALA A 75 3.58 9.08 17.13
C ALA A 75 5.09 9.28 17.40
N SER A 76 5.78 10.03 16.54
CA SER A 76 7.21 10.37 16.70
C SER A 76 7.46 11.28 17.90
N PHE A 77 6.50 12.14 18.25
CA PHE A 77 6.58 12.93 19.48
C PHE A 77 6.45 12.07 20.73
N LEU A 78 5.61 11.02 20.70
CA LEU A 78 5.48 10.08 21.80
C LEU A 78 6.69 9.14 21.92
N SER A 79 7.32 8.77 20.80
CA SER A 79 8.53 7.92 20.80
C SER A 79 9.75 8.57 21.45
N GLN A 80 9.75 9.89 21.64
CA GLN A 80 10.78 10.60 22.40
C GLN A 80 10.63 10.41 23.92
N ARG A 81 9.50 9.86 24.36
CA ARG A 81 9.16 9.68 25.78
C ARG A 81 8.94 8.23 26.16
N GLY A 82 8.39 7.43 25.25
CA GLY A 82 8.21 5.99 25.41
C GLY A 82 9.36 5.19 24.79
N SER A 83 9.57 3.98 25.30
CA SER A 83 10.64 3.05 24.91
C SER A 83 10.12 1.73 24.32
N SER A 84 8.82 1.63 24.00
CA SER A 84 8.19 0.43 23.47
C SER A 84 8.82 -0.04 22.15
N PRO A 85 9.49 -1.21 22.12
CA PRO A 85 10.11 -1.74 20.91
C PRO A 85 9.07 -2.16 19.87
N GLU A 86 7.90 -2.62 20.31
CA GLU A 86 6.76 -2.93 19.43
C GLU A 86 6.25 -1.67 18.72
N ALA A 87 6.11 -0.57 19.47
CA ALA A 87 5.69 0.72 18.92
C ALA A 87 6.72 1.31 17.94
N ALA A 88 8.02 1.17 18.25
CA ALA A 88 9.10 1.65 17.39
C ALA A 88 9.10 0.95 16.02
N ARG A 89 8.94 -0.37 15.99
CA ARG A 89 8.85 -1.14 14.72
C ARG A 89 7.65 -0.73 13.88
N LEU A 90 6.48 -0.52 14.50
CA LEU A 90 5.30 -0.05 13.79
C LEU A 90 5.48 1.36 13.25
N LEU A 91 6.16 2.24 13.99
CA LEU A 91 6.48 3.59 13.54
C LEU A 91 7.42 3.56 12.33
N GLU A 92 8.43 2.70 12.34
CA GLU A 92 9.37 2.50 11.23
C GLU A 92 8.64 2.06 9.95
N HIS A 93 7.80 1.01 10.02
CA HIS A 93 6.96 0.61 8.88
C HIS A 93 6.02 1.74 8.42
N GLY A 94 5.55 2.57 9.34
CA GLY A 94 4.72 3.73 9.04
C GLY A 94 5.48 4.80 8.24
N GLN A 95 6.73 5.07 8.60
CA GLN A 95 7.61 6.00 7.88
C GLN A 95 7.95 5.47 6.49
N GLU A 96 8.30 4.19 6.38
CA GLU A 96 8.56 3.53 5.10
C GLU A 96 7.34 3.62 4.16
N SER A 97 6.16 3.27 4.67
CA SER A 97 4.90 3.35 3.92
C SER A 97 4.61 4.79 3.45
N PHE A 98 4.95 5.79 4.26
CA PHE A 98 4.76 7.20 3.91
C PHE A 98 5.72 7.66 2.80
N THR A 99 6.99 7.30 2.90
CA THR A 99 7.98 7.57 1.83
C THR A 99 7.55 6.92 0.51
N ASN A 100 7.08 5.68 0.56
CA ASN A 100 6.54 4.99 -0.61
C ASN A 100 5.30 5.70 -1.18
N ALA A 101 4.42 6.20 -0.30
CA ALA A 101 3.24 6.95 -0.72
C ALA A 101 3.60 8.26 -1.44
N GLN A 102 4.64 8.97 -0.98
CA GLN A 102 5.16 10.16 -1.64
C GLN A 102 5.73 9.81 -3.03
N ALA A 103 6.55 8.77 -3.12
CA ALA A 103 7.11 8.31 -4.39
C ALA A 103 6.00 7.90 -5.39
N SER A 104 4.96 7.20 -4.92
CA SER A 104 3.80 6.83 -5.73
C SER A 104 3.01 8.06 -6.21
N LEU A 105 2.90 9.10 -5.39
CA LEU A 105 2.24 10.35 -5.75
C LEU A 105 3.01 11.06 -6.87
N GLU A 106 4.32 11.18 -6.72
CA GLU A 106 5.23 11.80 -7.70
C GLU A 106 5.24 11.03 -9.03
N ALA A 107 5.14 9.70 -8.97
CA ALA A 107 5.01 8.83 -10.14
C ALA A 107 3.61 8.89 -10.80
N GLY A 108 2.66 9.64 -10.25
CA GLY A 108 1.29 9.74 -10.76
C GLY A 108 0.41 8.52 -10.45
N ASN A 109 0.85 7.60 -9.60
CA ASN A 109 0.07 6.46 -9.13
C ASN A 109 -0.75 6.85 -7.90
N PHE A 110 -1.84 7.59 -8.12
CA PHE A 110 -2.69 8.12 -7.04
C PHE A 110 -3.34 7.03 -6.18
N PHE A 111 -3.63 5.86 -6.75
CA PHE A 111 -4.20 4.74 -5.98
C PHE A 111 -3.18 4.17 -5.00
N ALA A 112 -1.98 3.81 -5.47
CA ALA A 112 -0.93 3.29 -4.61
C ALA A 112 -0.53 4.32 -3.54
N ALA A 113 -0.42 5.60 -3.92
CA ALA A 113 -0.15 6.70 -2.99
C ALA A 113 -1.17 6.76 -1.85
N ARG A 114 -2.47 6.63 -2.17
CA ARG A 114 -3.55 6.65 -1.18
C ARG A 114 -3.52 5.46 -0.25
N GLU A 115 -3.35 4.26 -0.80
CA GLU A 115 -3.35 3.05 0.02
C GLU A 115 -2.10 2.99 0.91
N GLN A 116 -0.92 3.37 0.40
CA GLN A 116 0.29 3.48 1.22
C GLN A 116 0.18 4.59 2.28
N ALA A 117 -0.46 5.73 1.97
CA ALA A 117 -0.73 6.78 2.95
C ALA A 117 -1.68 6.30 4.07
N LYS A 118 -2.73 5.54 3.73
CA LYS A 118 -3.62 4.93 4.74
C LYS A 118 -2.90 3.85 5.54
N ALA A 119 -2.00 3.08 4.94
CA ALA A 119 -1.16 2.14 5.68
C ALA A 119 -0.31 2.89 6.72
N ALA A 120 0.41 3.93 6.30
CA ALA A 120 1.18 4.80 7.17
C ALA A 120 0.33 5.42 8.30
N GLU A 121 -0.87 5.91 7.99
CA GLU A 121 -1.81 6.45 8.97
C GLU A 121 -2.17 5.42 10.05
N ASN A 122 -2.51 4.19 9.65
CA ASN A 122 -2.90 3.14 10.58
C ASN A 122 -1.70 2.65 11.41
N LEU A 123 -0.51 2.52 10.82
CA LEU A 123 0.70 2.14 11.55
C LEU A 123 1.10 3.19 12.59
N ALA A 124 1.02 4.47 12.23
CA ALA A 124 1.24 5.56 13.16
C ALA A 124 0.22 5.55 14.32
N LYS A 125 -1.06 5.23 14.04
CA LYS A 125 -2.08 5.05 15.09
C LYS A 125 -1.79 3.85 15.98
N ALA A 126 -1.31 2.74 15.42
CA ALA A 126 -0.93 1.55 16.17
C ALA A 126 0.23 1.87 17.12
N ALA A 127 1.30 2.48 16.61
CA ALA A 127 2.45 2.92 17.41
C ALA A 127 2.03 3.91 18.51
N LYS A 128 1.22 4.91 18.17
CA LYS A 128 0.68 5.90 19.12
C LYS A 128 -0.02 5.22 20.30
N VAL A 129 -0.92 4.27 20.04
CA VAL A 129 -1.68 3.60 21.12
C VAL A 129 -0.76 2.81 22.04
N LEU A 130 0.29 2.19 21.52
CA LEU A 130 1.27 1.46 22.33
C LEU A 130 2.12 2.42 23.18
N TYR A 131 2.60 3.54 22.61
CA TYR A 131 3.31 4.56 23.39
C TYR A 131 2.41 5.21 24.45
N GLU A 132 1.15 5.50 24.13
CA GLU A 132 0.18 6.03 25.10
C GLU A 132 -0.02 5.06 26.28
N ALA A 133 -0.11 3.75 26.00
CA ALA A 133 -0.25 2.72 27.02
C ALA A 133 0.97 2.66 27.94
N GLU A 134 2.18 2.71 27.37
CA GLU A 134 3.44 2.70 28.12
C GLU A 134 3.60 3.94 29.00
N LEU A 135 3.23 5.11 28.47
CA LEU A 135 3.29 6.39 29.20
C LEU A 135 2.15 6.55 30.23
N GLY A 136 1.29 5.55 30.38
CA GLY A 136 0.17 5.59 31.32
C GLY A 136 -0.96 6.54 30.88
N PHE A 137 -0.97 6.98 29.62
CA PHE A 137 -2.09 7.74 29.05
C PHE A 137 -3.28 6.80 28.80
N MET A 138 -4.05 6.56 29.85
CA MET A 138 -5.25 5.75 29.77
C MET A 138 -6.45 6.59 29.33
N GLY A 139 -6.91 6.38 28.09
CA GLY A 139 -8.23 6.82 27.69
C GLY A 139 -9.31 6.07 28.50
N ARG A 140 -10.41 6.74 28.85
CA ARG A 140 -11.52 6.07 29.56
C ARG A 140 -11.98 4.83 28.77
N PRO A 141 -12.09 3.64 29.40
CA PRO A 141 -12.56 2.44 28.73
C PRO A 141 -13.98 2.68 28.21
N GLY A 142 -14.13 2.71 26.89
CA GLY A 142 -15.42 2.83 26.22
C GLY A 142 -16.08 1.47 26.03
N ARG A 143 -17.27 1.45 25.41
CA ARG A 143 -17.99 0.19 25.07
C ARG A 143 -17.14 -0.81 24.29
N SER A 144 -16.15 -0.33 23.54
CA SER A 144 -15.23 -1.15 22.74
C SER A 144 -14.05 -1.75 23.53
N PHE A 145 -13.98 -1.55 24.85
CA PHE A 145 -12.85 -2.03 25.66
C PHE A 145 -12.69 -3.54 25.58
N PHE A 146 -13.73 -4.29 25.94
CA PHE A 146 -13.74 -5.75 25.92
C PHE A 146 -13.92 -6.34 24.50
N GLU A 147 -14.45 -5.57 23.55
CA GLU A 147 -14.60 -6.01 22.15
C GLU A 147 -13.28 -5.95 21.36
N ALA A 148 -12.29 -5.18 21.82
CA ALA A 148 -11.06 -4.93 21.08
C ALA A 148 -10.31 -6.20 20.62
N PRO A 149 -10.10 -7.24 21.46
CA PRO A 149 -9.42 -8.46 21.03
C PRO A 149 -10.18 -9.18 19.92
N PHE A 150 -11.51 -9.30 20.05
CA PHE A 150 -12.35 -9.93 19.02
C PHE A 150 -12.30 -9.18 17.68
N ARG A 151 -12.32 -7.85 17.73
CA ARG A 151 -12.17 -7.02 16.52
C ARG A 151 -10.78 -7.16 15.91
N ALA A 152 -9.74 -7.27 16.71
CA ALA A 152 -8.39 -7.47 16.19
C ALA A 152 -8.25 -8.84 15.52
N GLN A 153 -8.81 -9.89 16.12
CA GLN A 153 -8.85 -11.23 15.55
C GLN A 153 -9.62 -11.27 14.22
N GLU A 154 -10.77 -10.58 14.13
CA GLU A 154 -11.56 -10.45 12.89
C GLU A 154 -10.71 -9.88 11.74
N TYR A 155 -9.93 -8.83 12.00
CA TYR A 155 -9.04 -8.23 10.99
C TYR A 155 -7.83 -9.09 10.67
N LEU A 156 -7.26 -9.81 11.64
CA LEU A 156 -6.18 -10.77 11.40
C LEU A 156 -6.65 -11.89 10.49
N SER A 157 -7.81 -12.50 10.78
CA SER A 157 -8.39 -13.55 9.93
C SER A 157 -8.65 -13.05 8.51
N ARG A 158 -9.16 -11.82 8.36
CA ARG A 158 -9.34 -11.20 7.05
C ARG A 158 -8.01 -10.99 6.31
N LEU A 159 -6.99 -10.51 7.00
CA LEU A 159 -5.65 -10.34 6.41
C LEU A 159 -5.09 -11.68 5.92
N GLN A 160 -5.18 -12.73 6.74
CA GLN A 160 -4.72 -14.06 6.39
C GLN A 160 -5.45 -14.62 5.16
N ALA A 161 -6.77 -14.44 5.08
CA ALA A 161 -7.54 -14.84 3.91
C ALA A 161 -7.11 -14.08 2.63
N GLU A 162 -6.85 -12.77 2.74
CA GLU A 162 -6.38 -11.96 1.61
C GLU A 162 -4.95 -12.35 1.19
N MET A 163 -4.05 -12.58 2.14
CA MET A 163 -2.68 -13.03 1.83
C MET A 163 -2.69 -14.40 1.15
N ALA A 164 -3.49 -15.34 1.64
CA ALA A 164 -3.67 -16.65 1.03
C ALA A 164 -4.25 -16.53 -0.39
N PHE A 165 -5.25 -15.68 -0.60
CA PHE A 165 -5.81 -15.43 -1.93
C PHE A 165 -4.79 -14.83 -2.92
N ALA A 166 -3.87 -14.00 -2.43
CA ALA A 166 -2.83 -13.39 -3.25
C ALA A 166 -1.52 -14.17 -3.34
N ASN A 167 -1.41 -15.32 -2.69
CA ASN A 167 -0.15 -16.09 -2.57
C ASN A 167 1.03 -15.25 -2.03
N ILE A 168 0.77 -14.34 -1.10
CA ILE A 168 1.80 -13.50 -0.46
C ILE A 168 2.30 -14.18 0.81
N ASN A 169 3.58 -14.57 0.82
CA ASN A 169 4.20 -15.32 1.93
C ASN A 169 5.44 -14.62 2.53
N SER A 170 5.81 -13.43 2.04
CA SER A 170 7.03 -12.72 2.46
C SER A 170 6.91 -11.21 2.21
N GLY A 171 7.71 -10.40 2.90
CA GLY A 171 7.75 -8.95 2.75
C GLY A 171 6.90 -8.20 3.78
N SER A 172 6.71 -6.90 3.56
CA SER A 172 6.12 -5.97 4.54
C SER A 172 4.75 -6.43 5.09
N VAL A 173 3.89 -6.98 4.24
CA VAL A 173 2.57 -7.50 4.64
C VAL A 173 2.70 -8.72 5.56
N SER A 174 3.64 -9.61 5.27
CA SER A 174 3.93 -10.79 6.10
C SER A 174 4.56 -10.41 7.43
N ASP A 175 5.47 -9.43 7.44
CA ASP A 175 6.09 -8.93 8.67
C ASP A 175 5.05 -8.29 9.58
N LEU A 176 4.11 -7.53 9.01
CA LEU A 176 2.98 -6.98 9.75
C LEU A 176 2.03 -8.06 10.25
N GLN A 177 1.77 -9.13 9.49
CA GLN A 177 0.97 -10.26 9.98
C GLN A 177 1.62 -10.88 11.23
N ASN A 178 2.92 -11.14 11.18
CA ASN A 178 3.67 -11.69 12.31
C ASN A 178 3.63 -10.74 13.52
N GLN A 179 3.75 -9.43 13.31
CA GLN A 179 3.62 -8.44 14.38
C GLN A 179 2.21 -8.43 14.99
N VAL A 180 1.16 -8.53 14.18
CA VAL A 180 -0.22 -8.61 14.66
C VAL A 180 -0.42 -9.87 15.52
N GLN A 181 0.11 -11.01 15.09
CA GLN A 181 0.05 -12.26 15.85
C GLN A 181 0.79 -12.15 17.19
N ASN A 182 1.99 -11.56 17.20
CA ASN A 182 2.76 -11.34 18.42
C ASN A 182 2.06 -10.38 19.40
N LEU A 183 1.40 -9.33 18.89
CA LEU A 183 0.62 -8.42 19.74
C LEU A 183 -0.55 -9.16 20.41
N LEU A 184 -1.25 -10.03 19.67
CA LEU A 184 -2.40 -10.77 20.17
C LEU A 184 -2.04 -11.96 21.06
N SER A 185 -0.88 -12.59 20.88
CA SER A 185 -0.40 -13.64 21.80
C SER A 185 -0.14 -13.10 23.22
N ASN A 186 0.11 -11.80 23.34
CA ASN A 186 0.38 -11.10 24.59
C ASN A 186 -0.87 -10.43 25.18
N VAL A 187 -2.06 -10.74 24.66
CA VAL A 187 -3.34 -10.23 25.15
C VAL A 187 -4.01 -11.29 26.01
N ASN A 188 -4.23 -10.97 27.28
CA ASN A 188 -5.14 -11.76 28.10
C ASN A 188 -6.59 -11.48 27.66
N THR A 189 -7.42 -12.50 27.44
CA THR A 189 -8.83 -12.32 27.01
C THR A 189 -9.83 -12.61 28.10
N ASP A 190 -9.38 -13.05 29.28
CA ASP A 190 -10.23 -13.26 30.44
C ASP A 190 -10.71 -11.89 30.99
N PRO A 191 -12.04 -11.63 31.03
CA PRO A 191 -12.57 -10.36 31.52
C PRO A 191 -12.12 -9.98 32.93
N SER A 192 -11.80 -10.97 33.79
CA SER A 192 -11.38 -10.73 35.17
C SER A 192 -9.96 -10.17 35.29
N SER A 193 -9.13 -10.37 34.26
CA SER A 193 -7.71 -10.01 34.25
C SER A 193 -7.31 -9.17 33.02
N TYR A 194 -8.29 -8.70 32.25
CA TYR A 194 -8.10 -7.86 31.08
C TYR A 194 -7.70 -6.42 31.46
N THR A 195 -6.52 -6.00 31.00
CA THR A 195 -5.93 -4.70 31.36
C THR A 195 -6.01 -3.66 30.24
N PHE A 196 -5.69 -2.40 30.56
CA PHE A 196 -5.56 -1.35 29.54
C PHE A 196 -4.41 -1.64 28.57
N ALA A 197 -3.35 -2.33 29.02
CA ALA A 197 -2.27 -2.76 28.14
C ALA A 197 -2.77 -3.78 27.11
N ASP A 198 -3.59 -4.74 27.52
CA ASP A 198 -4.22 -5.73 26.64
C ASP A 198 -5.15 -5.05 25.62
N TYR A 199 -5.91 -4.06 26.05
CA TYR A 199 -6.72 -3.23 25.18
C TYR A 199 -5.91 -2.46 24.14
N SER A 200 -4.80 -1.85 24.57
CA SER A 200 -3.93 -1.10 23.68
C SER A 200 -3.22 -1.99 22.67
N ARG A 201 -2.75 -3.18 23.08
CA ARG A 201 -2.22 -4.21 22.17
C ARG A 201 -3.27 -4.66 21.16
N SER A 202 -4.50 -4.92 21.61
CA SER A 202 -5.61 -5.31 20.73
C SER A 202 -5.93 -4.22 19.70
N LYS A 203 -5.96 -2.95 20.12
CA LYS A 203 -6.14 -1.81 19.21
C LYS A 203 -4.99 -1.67 18.22
N ALA A 204 -3.75 -1.79 18.68
CA ALA A 204 -2.57 -1.72 17.84
C ALA A 204 -2.60 -2.84 16.80
N ALA A 205 -2.88 -4.08 17.20
CA ALA A 205 -3.03 -5.23 16.32
C ALA A 205 -4.10 -4.99 15.24
N ARG A 206 -5.26 -4.44 15.62
CA ARG A 206 -6.31 -4.09 14.65
C ARG A 206 -5.83 -3.05 13.63
N TYR A 207 -5.15 -1.99 14.07
CA TYR A 207 -4.64 -0.96 13.17
C TYR A 207 -3.55 -1.51 12.25
N SER A 208 -2.63 -2.32 12.76
CA SER A 208 -1.57 -2.96 11.98
C SER A 208 -2.15 -3.93 10.93
N ALA A 209 -3.17 -4.72 11.27
CA ALA A 209 -3.85 -5.58 10.31
C ALA A 209 -4.54 -4.78 9.20
N ARG A 210 -5.16 -3.63 9.54
CA ARG A 210 -5.72 -2.71 8.55
C ARG A 210 -4.65 -2.10 7.65
N ALA A 211 -3.50 -1.75 8.20
CA ALA A 211 -2.38 -1.23 7.41
C ALA A 211 -1.88 -2.28 6.41
N ALA A 212 -1.72 -3.52 6.84
CA ALA A 212 -1.30 -4.63 5.98
C ALA A 212 -2.29 -4.86 4.81
N LEU A 213 -3.61 -4.75 5.06
CA LEU A 213 -4.62 -4.80 3.99
C LEU A 213 -4.47 -3.66 2.97
N HIS A 214 -4.13 -2.45 3.42
CA HIS A 214 -3.87 -1.33 2.54
C HIS A 214 -2.57 -1.51 1.72
N LEU A 215 -1.50 -2.03 2.33
CA LEU A 215 -0.26 -2.37 1.61
C LEU A 215 -0.51 -3.43 0.55
N LEU A 216 -1.22 -4.50 0.90
CA LEU A 216 -1.60 -5.55 -0.03
C LEU A 216 -2.47 -5.03 -1.19
N ALA A 217 -3.36 -4.07 -0.94
CA ALA A 217 -4.11 -3.39 -2.00
C ALA A 217 -3.19 -2.56 -2.90
N ALA A 218 -2.23 -1.82 -2.33
CA ALA A 218 -1.25 -1.02 -3.07
C ALA A 218 -0.35 -1.90 -3.95
N GLU A 219 0.13 -3.04 -3.45
CA GLU A 219 0.98 -3.98 -4.18
C GLU A 219 0.25 -4.63 -5.36
N ARG A 220 -0.96 -5.14 -5.13
CA ARG A 220 -1.76 -5.82 -6.16
C ARG A 220 -2.09 -4.92 -7.34
N LEU A 221 -2.49 -3.68 -7.06
CA LEU A 221 -2.96 -2.75 -8.09
C LEU A 221 -1.84 -1.86 -8.63
N GLY A 222 -0.76 -1.66 -7.85
CA GLY A 222 0.47 -1.03 -8.33
C GLY A 222 1.15 -1.87 -9.42
N GLY A 223 1.24 -3.19 -9.24
CA GLY A 223 1.81 -4.11 -10.23
C GLY A 223 1.01 -4.27 -11.53
N MET A 224 -0.30 -3.95 -11.52
CA MET A 224 -1.12 -3.99 -12.74
C MET A 224 -0.87 -2.80 -13.67
N THR A 225 -0.38 -1.68 -13.16
CA THR A 225 -0.10 -0.48 -14.00
C THR A 225 1.19 -0.58 -14.81
N THR A 226 2.12 -1.46 -14.44
CA THR A 226 3.38 -1.70 -15.17
C THR A 226 3.24 -2.71 -16.31
N LEU A 227 2.22 -3.57 -16.28
CA LEU A 227 1.98 -4.59 -17.33
C LEU A 227 1.30 -4.05 -18.59
N THR A 228 0.79 -2.81 -18.58
CA THR A 228 0.20 -2.15 -19.75
C THR A 228 1.18 -1.28 -20.54
N ARG A 229 2.47 -1.30 -20.17
CA ARG A 229 3.54 -0.55 -20.85
C ARG A 229 4.67 -1.48 -21.33
N ARG A 230 4.30 -2.54 -22.06
CA ARG A 230 5.23 -3.34 -22.88
C ARG A 230 4.66 -3.51 -24.28
#